data_AF-A0A8J3V8S5-F1
#
_entry.id   AF-A0A8J3V8S5-F1
#
_cell.length_a   1.000
_cell.length_b   1.000
_cell.length_c   1.000
_cell.angle_alpha   90.00
_cell.angle_beta   90.00
_cell.angle_gamma   90.00
#
_symmetry.space_group_name_H-M   'P 1'
#
loop_
_entity.id
_entity.type
_entity.pdbx_description
1 polymer ?
#
loop_
_entity_poly.entity_id
_entity_poly.type
_entity_poly.pdbx_seq_one_letter_code
_entity_poly.pdbx_strand_id
1 'polypeptide(L)'
;MTVSERLIRIIVGLYPLAYRAEHQSEITSTARDSLAGRGPIEAVREAADLAVHALRQRIGLTVGSVPGTLAASAAPLAAASAIALSGVFLVCAEWTWAPNPYLRDQYLGHLGPFPTLGPIVYLTWLLVFLTTITGRSGVARFLTAVAVAASVAIIPLAWLTGVDRPRLYLLSALTLLGSIVLAAPVDPLKRLPSDRKTLVIATVTITGILSAATLVHGFIYADSLPWATPVAPWYLSPVVLKDVGSLVGPVLVTALIVSAVCMRWNRQLPLAIVMVALPWAVFAYGASEYRLNRLAAIGTCVAGLIALGLLMAAINAIYYAGRRSVPQGPIPQQDPTDGTLRDH
;
A
#
# COMPACT_ATOMS: atom_id res chain seq x y z
N MET A 1 17.25 9.01 -32.91
CA MET A 1 17.13 9.03 -31.43
C MET A 1 16.81 7.62 -30.97
N THR A 2 17.72 6.98 -30.26
CA THR A 2 17.58 5.58 -29.83
C THR A 2 16.52 5.43 -28.73
N VAL A 3 15.99 4.22 -28.52
CA VAL A 3 15.03 3.94 -27.43
C VAL A 3 15.63 4.33 -26.07
N SER A 4 16.91 4.02 -25.84
CA SER A 4 17.65 4.37 -24.63
C SER A 4 17.75 5.89 -24.42
N GLU A 5 17.99 6.69 -25.46
CA GLU A 5 17.98 8.16 -25.35
C GLU A 5 16.62 8.73 -24.95
N ARG A 6 15.51 8.13 -25.45
CA ARG A 6 14.16 8.53 -25.03
C ARG A 6 13.92 8.20 -23.57
N LEU A 7 14.29 7.00 -23.13
CA LEU A 7 14.16 6.58 -21.73
C LEU A 7 14.97 7.48 -20.79
N ILE A 8 16.24 7.76 -21.12
CA ILE A 8 17.09 8.66 -20.32
C ILE A 8 16.46 10.04 -20.19
N ARG A 9 15.96 10.62 -21.29
CA ARG A 9 15.30 11.94 -21.25
C ARG A 9 14.07 11.94 -20.33
N ILE A 10 13.26 10.88 -20.38
CA ILE A 10 12.10 10.72 -19.49
C ILE A 10 12.56 10.64 -18.02
N ILE A 11 13.57 9.80 -17.72
CA ILE A 11 14.09 9.60 -16.36
C ILE A 11 14.64 10.92 -15.79
N VAL A 12 15.51 11.62 -16.54
CA VAL A 12 16.05 12.93 -16.11
C VAL A 12 14.92 13.94 -15.90
N GLY A 13 13.87 13.88 -16.74
CA GLY A 13 12.66 14.67 -16.62
C GLY A 13 11.88 14.47 -15.31
N LEU A 14 12.00 13.30 -14.68
CA LEU A 14 11.31 12.96 -13.43
C LEU A 14 11.98 13.56 -12.18
N TYR A 15 13.29 13.86 -12.22
CA TYR A 15 14.00 14.46 -11.09
C TYR A 15 13.55 15.90 -10.81
N PRO A 16 13.60 16.38 -9.53
CA PRO A 16 13.36 17.77 -9.18
C PRO A 16 14.23 18.75 -9.98
N LEU A 17 13.68 19.92 -10.32
CA LEU A 17 14.37 20.92 -11.14
C LEU A 17 15.70 21.37 -10.49
N ALA A 18 15.68 21.66 -9.19
CA ALA A 18 16.88 22.08 -8.45
C ALA A 18 17.97 21.00 -8.47
N TYR A 19 17.60 19.75 -8.19
CA TYR A 19 18.54 18.62 -8.20
C TYR A 19 19.12 18.37 -9.60
N ARG A 20 18.27 18.47 -10.63
CA ARG A 20 18.69 18.35 -12.02
C ARG A 20 19.67 19.44 -12.42
N ALA A 21 19.41 20.70 -12.05
CA ALA A 21 20.30 21.80 -12.41
C ALA A 21 21.75 21.59 -11.93
N GLU A 22 21.91 20.94 -10.77
CA GLU A 22 23.20 20.68 -10.15
C GLU A 22 23.85 19.35 -10.63
N HIS A 23 23.05 18.29 -10.84
CA HIS A 23 23.56 16.93 -11.07
C HIS A 23 23.17 16.34 -12.44
N GLN A 24 22.68 17.13 -13.41
CA GLN A 24 22.16 16.59 -14.67
C GLN A 24 23.19 15.75 -15.44
N SER A 25 24.45 16.19 -15.51
CA SER A 25 25.51 15.47 -16.21
C SER A 25 25.74 14.09 -15.59
N GLU A 26 25.84 14.03 -14.27
CA GLU A 26 26.04 12.80 -13.48
C GLU A 26 24.84 11.84 -13.59
N ILE A 27 23.61 12.35 -13.47
CA ILE A 27 22.39 11.53 -13.62
C ILE A 27 22.33 10.95 -15.04
N THR A 28 22.67 11.75 -16.05
CA THR A 28 22.62 11.32 -17.44
C THR A 28 23.72 10.32 -17.77
N SER A 29 24.95 10.51 -17.24
CA SER A 29 26.04 9.54 -17.41
C SER A 29 25.70 8.24 -16.71
N THR A 30 25.28 8.29 -15.44
CA THR A 30 24.89 7.10 -14.68
C THR A 30 23.75 6.34 -15.34
N ALA A 31 22.71 7.03 -15.82
CA ALA A 31 21.60 6.39 -16.53
C ALA A 31 22.05 5.77 -17.86
N ARG A 32 22.97 6.41 -18.59
CA ARG A 32 23.55 5.86 -19.83
C ARG A 32 24.37 4.60 -19.52
N ASP A 33 25.22 4.66 -18.51
CA ASP A 33 26.09 3.56 -18.11
C ASP A 33 25.28 2.37 -17.60
N SER A 34 24.23 2.61 -16.80
CA SER A 34 23.31 1.56 -16.33
C SER A 34 22.54 0.87 -17.46
N LEU A 35 22.27 1.58 -18.57
CA LEU A 35 21.54 1.03 -19.72
C LEU A 35 22.46 0.47 -20.82
N ALA A 36 23.75 0.76 -20.78
CA ALA A 36 24.71 0.34 -21.79
C ALA A 36 24.85 -1.20 -21.80
N GLY A 37 24.80 -1.79 -23.01
CA GLY A 37 24.99 -3.23 -23.20
C GLY A 37 23.85 -4.14 -22.72
N ARG A 38 22.75 -3.59 -22.17
CA ARG A 38 21.60 -4.37 -21.70
C ARG A 38 20.65 -4.74 -22.84
N GLY A 39 20.01 -5.91 -22.72
CA GLY A 39 18.92 -6.30 -23.63
C GLY A 39 17.70 -5.36 -23.51
N PRO A 40 16.76 -5.36 -24.47
CA PRO A 40 15.65 -4.42 -24.48
C PRO A 40 14.74 -4.52 -23.25
N ILE A 41 14.49 -5.75 -22.76
CA ILE A 41 13.67 -5.98 -21.57
C ILE A 41 14.39 -5.51 -20.30
N GLU A 42 15.68 -5.80 -20.19
CA GLU A 42 16.51 -5.40 -19.05
C GLU A 42 16.69 -3.88 -18.98
N ALA A 43 16.84 -3.23 -20.14
CA ALA A 43 16.91 -1.78 -20.25
C ALA A 43 15.59 -1.12 -19.79
N VAL A 44 14.43 -1.66 -20.17
CA VAL A 44 13.13 -1.15 -19.70
C VAL A 44 12.98 -1.34 -18.18
N ARG A 45 13.40 -2.49 -17.65
CA ARG A 45 13.36 -2.75 -16.22
C ARG A 45 14.26 -1.79 -15.43
N GLU A 46 15.49 -1.60 -15.87
CA GLU A 46 16.43 -0.66 -15.25
C GLU A 46 15.92 0.78 -15.34
N ALA A 47 15.37 1.18 -16.49
CA ALA A 47 14.76 2.48 -16.68
C ALA A 47 13.57 2.71 -15.73
N ALA A 48 12.74 1.68 -15.50
CA ALA A 48 11.63 1.74 -14.56
C ALA A 48 12.14 1.89 -13.12
N ASP A 49 13.17 1.14 -12.72
CA ASP A 49 13.77 1.24 -11.39
C ASP A 49 14.36 2.65 -11.15
N LEU A 50 15.06 3.22 -12.15
CA LEU A 50 15.56 4.60 -12.11
C LEU A 50 14.42 5.64 -12.06
N ALA A 51 13.36 5.45 -12.83
CA ALA A 51 12.19 6.33 -12.82
C ALA A 51 11.48 6.32 -11.46
N VAL A 52 11.33 5.15 -10.83
CA VAL A 52 10.77 5.00 -9.48
C VAL A 52 11.68 5.70 -8.45
N HIS A 53 13.00 5.55 -8.57
CA HIS A 53 13.94 6.25 -7.71
C HIS A 53 13.82 7.79 -7.85
N ALA A 54 13.80 8.30 -9.08
CA ALA A 54 13.61 9.71 -9.39
C ALA A 54 12.29 10.25 -8.84
N LEU A 55 11.21 9.48 -8.98
CA LEU A 55 9.90 9.85 -8.45
C LEU A 55 9.92 9.92 -6.92
N ARG A 56 10.56 8.95 -6.25
CA ARG A 56 10.73 8.96 -4.78
C ARG A 56 11.54 10.15 -4.30
N GLN A 57 12.64 10.48 -4.98
CA GLN A 57 13.40 11.70 -4.75
C GLN A 57 12.49 12.94 -4.84
N ARG A 58 11.64 13.01 -5.87
CA ARG A 58 10.75 14.15 -6.10
C ARG A 58 9.65 14.33 -5.07
N ILE A 59 9.09 13.24 -4.58
CA ILE A 59 8.08 13.26 -3.51
C ILE A 59 8.69 13.25 -2.10
N GLY A 60 10.03 13.27 -2.00
CA GLY A 60 10.73 13.26 -0.71
C GLY A 60 10.52 11.96 0.07
N LEU A 61 10.34 10.82 -0.60
CA LEU A 61 10.28 9.47 0.00
C LEU A 61 11.66 8.80 -0.04
N THR A 62 12.67 9.49 0.46
CA THR A 62 14.04 8.96 0.54
C THR A 62 14.28 8.30 1.90
N VAL A 63 15.32 7.44 2.01
CA VAL A 63 15.65 6.74 3.27
C VAL A 63 15.89 7.72 4.43
N GLY A 64 16.49 8.88 4.15
CA GLY A 64 16.76 9.92 5.16
C GLY A 64 15.60 10.87 5.44
N SER A 65 14.48 10.74 4.73
CA SER A 65 13.32 11.62 4.87
C SER A 65 12.35 11.09 5.93
N VAL A 66 11.65 12.00 6.62
CA VAL A 66 10.57 11.61 7.55
C VAL A 66 9.43 10.87 6.84
N PRO A 67 8.91 11.34 5.69
CA PRO A 67 7.88 10.61 4.95
C PRO A 67 8.34 9.21 4.53
N GLY A 68 9.58 9.05 4.07
CA GLY A 68 10.15 7.73 3.74
C GLY A 68 10.25 6.81 4.96
N THR A 69 10.71 7.34 6.10
CA THR A 69 10.82 6.57 7.35
C THR A 69 9.43 6.19 7.89
N LEU A 70 8.45 7.08 7.76
CA LEU A 70 7.07 6.81 8.13
C LEU A 70 6.44 5.74 7.24
N ALA A 71 6.61 5.84 5.92
CA ALA A 71 6.14 4.81 5.00
C ALA A 71 6.79 3.45 5.31
N ALA A 72 8.09 3.44 5.63
CA ALA A 72 8.78 2.22 6.05
C ALA A 72 8.22 1.61 7.34
N SER A 73 7.87 2.43 8.33
CA SER A 73 7.26 1.93 9.58
C SER A 73 5.80 1.50 9.40
N ALA A 74 5.06 2.10 8.47
CA ALA A 74 3.68 1.73 8.14
C ALA A 74 3.56 0.50 7.23
N ALA A 75 4.58 0.23 6.40
CA ALA A 75 4.51 -0.82 5.38
C ALA A 75 4.19 -2.23 5.91
N PRO A 76 4.76 -2.73 7.03
CA PRO A 76 4.40 -4.04 7.55
C PRO A 76 2.92 -4.12 7.95
N LEU A 77 2.38 -3.09 8.59
CA LEU A 77 0.97 -3.03 8.98
C LEU A 77 0.05 -2.92 7.76
N ALA A 78 0.46 -2.15 6.75
CA ALA A 78 -0.27 -2.04 5.50
C ALA A 78 -0.32 -3.36 4.72
N ALA A 79 0.83 -4.04 4.60
CA ALA A 79 0.92 -5.35 3.97
C ALA A 79 0.09 -6.39 4.73
N ALA A 80 0.22 -6.46 6.06
CA ALA A 80 -0.58 -7.35 6.90
C ALA A 80 -2.09 -7.13 6.69
N SER A 81 -2.52 -5.87 6.67
CA SER A 81 -3.93 -5.52 6.42
C SER A 81 -4.41 -5.99 5.05
N ALA A 82 -3.62 -5.76 4.00
CA ALA A 82 -3.99 -6.14 2.64
C ALA A 82 -4.01 -7.66 2.45
N ILE A 83 -3.07 -8.38 3.07
CA ILE A 83 -3.01 -9.85 3.08
C ILE A 83 -4.22 -10.41 3.84
N ALA A 84 -4.53 -9.87 5.02
CA ALA A 84 -5.66 -10.31 5.83
C ALA A 84 -7.00 -10.07 5.11
N LEU A 85 -7.20 -8.87 4.56
CA LEU A 85 -8.37 -8.57 3.72
C LEU A 85 -8.47 -9.55 2.55
N SER A 86 -7.37 -9.76 1.82
CA SER A 86 -7.37 -10.67 0.67
C SER A 86 -7.67 -12.12 1.05
N GLY A 87 -7.11 -12.62 2.14
CA GLY A 87 -7.36 -13.98 2.62
C GLY A 87 -8.81 -14.17 3.05
N VAL A 88 -9.33 -13.26 3.87
CA VAL A 88 -10.73 -13.30 4.33
C VAL A 88 -11.67 -13.19 3.14
N PHE A 89 -11.51 -12.23 2.25
CA PHE A 89 -12.41 -12.09 1.09
C PHE A 89 -12.26 -13.24 0.08
N LEU A 90 -11.07 -13.80 -0.12
CA LEU A 90 -10.96 -14.97 -1.00
C LEU A 90 -11.77 -16.15 -0.47
N VAL A 91 -11.61 -16.49 0.81
CA VAL A 91 -12.26 -17.66 1.42
C VAL A 91 -13.75 -17.40 1.68
N CYS A 92 -14.06 -16.25 2.24
CA CYS A 92 -15.37 -15.96 2.79
C CYS A 92 -16.30 -15.29 1.76
N ALA A 93 -15.75 -14.60 0.76
CA ALA A 93 -16.52 -13.88 -0.25
C ALA A 93 -16.50 -14.57 -1.62
N GLU A 94 -15.34 -14.82 -2.19
CA GLU A 94 -15.30 -15.36 -3.56
C GLU A 94 -15.56 -16.85 -3.62
N TRP A 95 -15.13 -17.61 -2.61
CA TRP A 95 -15.18 -19.05 -2.69
C TRP A 95 -16.59 -19.59 -2.42
N THR A 96 -17.38 -19.75 -3.49
CA THR A 96 -18.69 -20.42 -3.41
C THR A 96 -18.51 -21.94 -3.46
N TRP A 97 -18.43 -22.59 -2.30
CA TRP A 97 -18.35 -24.07 -2.22
C TRP A 97 -19.62 -24.76 -2.70
N ALA A 98 -20.77 -24.08 -2.65
CA ALA A 98 -22.04 -24.61 -3.11
C ALA A 98 -22.60 -23.72 -4.25
N PRO A 99 -22.91 -24.30 -5.43
CA PRO A 99 -23.61 -23.58 -6.48
C PRO A 99 -24.96 -23.12 -5.92
N ASN A 100 -25.15 -21.81 -5.74
CA ASN A 100 -26.45 -21.27 -5.39
C ASN A 100 -27.26 -21.10 -6.69
N PRO A 101 -28.27 -21.94 -6.95
CA PRO A 101 -29.04 -21.89 -8.19
C PRO A 101 -29.74 -20.53 -8.38
N TYR A 102 -30.05 -19.82 -7.30
CA TYR A 102 -30.71 -18.51 -7.34
C TYR A 102 -29.78 -17.35 -7.70
N LEU A 103 -28.47 -17.52 -7.54
CA LEU A 103 -27.48 -16.52 -7.93
C LEU A 103 -26.95 -16.71 -9.35
N ARG A 104 -27.19 -17.90 -9.93
CA ARG A 104 -26.72 -18.24 -11.27
C ARG A 104 -27.23 -17.27 -12.33
N ASP A 105 -28.43 -16.74 -12.13
CA ASP A 105 -29.08 -15.80 -13.05
C ASP A 105 -28.76 -14.32 -12.74
N GLN A 106 -28.10 -14.01 -11.60
CA GLN A 106 -27.78 -12.63 -11.20
C GLN A 106 -26.44 -12.12 -11.75
N TYR A 107 -25.51 -13.02 -12.10
CA TYR A 107 -24.19 -12.64 -12.61
C TYR A 107 -24.14 -12.80 -14.13
N LEU A 108 -23.67 -11.76 -14.83
CA LEU A 108 -23.49 -11.76 -16.28
C LEU A 108 -22.34 -12.70 -16.73
N GLY A 109 -21.42 -13.02 -15.81
CA GLY A 109 -20.33 -13.96 -16.03
C GLY A 109 -19.61 -14.30 -14.71
N HIS A 110 -18.95 -15.45 -14.67
CA HIS A 110 -18.22 -15.93 -13.49
C HIS A 110 -16.83 -16.47 -13.89
N LEU A 111 -15.88 -16.46 -12.95
CA LEU A 111 -14.55 -17.02 -13.12
C LEU A 111 -14.48 -18.38 -12.40
N GLY A 112 -14.90 -19.45 -13.06
CA GLY A 112 -14.94 -20.78 -12.44
C GLY A 112 -15.88 -20.79 -11.22
N PRO A 113 -15.42 -21.18 -10.00
CA PRO A 113 -16.23 -21.17 -8.78
C PRO A 113 -16.38 -19.76 -8.16
N PHE A 114 -15.78 -18.73 -8.78
CA PHE A 114 -15.73 -17.39 -8.22
C PHE A 114 -16.72 -16.47 -8.94
N PRO A 115 -17.56 -15.73 -8.20
CA PRO A 115 -18.55 -14.82 -8.78
C PRO A 115 -17.89 -13.59 -9.40
N THR A 116 -16.65 -13.24 -9.03
CA THR A 116 -15.95 -12.07 -9.57
C THR A 116 -14.51 -12.38 -10.00
N LEU A 117 -13.87 -11.38 -10.60
CA LEU A 117 -12.42 -11.38 -10.91
C LEU A 117 -11.51 -11.20 -9.68
N GLY A 118 -12.08 -11.03 -8.47
CA GLY A 118 -11.36 -10.82 -7.22
C GLY A 118 -10.22 -11.78 -6.89
N PRO A 119 -10.35 -13.10 -7.16
CA PRO A 119 -9.28 -14.06 -6.86
C PRO A 119 -7.93 -13.69 -7.46
N ILE A 120 -7.89 -13.02 -8.62
CA ILE A 120 -6.65 -12.58 -9.26
C ILE A 120 -5.87 -11.63 -8.32
N VAL A 121 -6.56 -10.67 -7.71
CA VAL A 121 -5.95 -9.72 -6.76
C VAL A 121 -5.62 -10.40 -5.44
N TYR A 122 -6.55 -11.20 -4.90
CA TYR A 122 -6.37 -11.79 -3.58
C TYR A 122 -5.25 -12.82 -3.56
N LEU A 123 -5.17 -13.70 -4.56
CA LEU A 123 -4.08 -14.67 -4.69
C LEU A 123 -2.73 -13.96 -4.83
N THR A 124 -2.67 -12.82 -5.53
CA THR A 124 -1.43 -12.04 -5.63
C THR A 124 -0.97 -11.55 -4.25
N TRP A 125 -1.88 -11.06 -3.41
CA TRP A 125 -1.55 -10.68 -2.02
C TRP A 125 -1.13 -11.87 -1.15
N LEU A 126 -1.73 -13.04 -1.33
CA LEU A 126 -1.29 -14.25 -0.64
C LEU A 126 0.12 -14.67 -1.09
N LEU A 127 0.47 -14.49 -2.37
CA LEU A 127 1.84 -14.67 -2.85
C LEU A 127 2.80 -13.63 -2.26
N VAL A 128 2.37 -12.38 -2.02
CA VAL A 128 3.16 -11.38 -1.26
C VAL A 128 3.47 -11.90 0.14
N PHE A 129 2.50 -12.48 0.83
CA PHE A 129 2.72 -13.09 2.14
C PHE A 129 3.77 -14.21 2.08
N LEU A 130 3.58 -15.18 1.18
CA LEU A 130 4.49 -16.33 1.00
C LEU A 130 5.92 -15.88 0.65
N THR A 131 6.07 -14.90 -0.22
CA THR A 131 7.39 -14.36 -0.60
C THR A 131 8.03 -13.55 0.53
N THR A 132 7.23 -12.93 1.40
CA THR A 132 7.75 -12.20 2.56
C THR A 132 8.24 -13.14 3.66
N ILE A 133 7.49 -14.22 3.97
CA ILE A 133 7.93 -15.22 4.96
C ILE A 133 9.19 -15.96 4.51
N THR A 134 9.33 -16.23 3.21
CA THR A 134 10.53 -16.84 2.62
C THR A 134 11.72 -15.86 2.51
N GLY A 135 11.53 -14.59 2.87
CA GLY A 135 12.59 -13.58 2.85
C GLY A 135 12.90 -12.98 1.48
N ARG A 136 12.13 -13.31 0.45
CA ARG A 136 12.27 -12.81 -0.92
C ARG A 136 11.59 -11.46 -1.12
N SER A 137 11.98 -10.51 -0.30
CA SER A 137 11.54 -9.10 -0.29
C SER A 137 11.44 -8.40 -1.66
N GLY A 138 12.39 -8.60 -2.57
CA GLY A 138 12.36 -8.01 -3.92
C GLY A 138 11.18 -8.55 -4.72
N VAL A 139 10.95 -9.86 -4.63
CA VAL A 139 9.80 -10.53 -5.24
C VAL A 139 8.51 -10.09 -4.55
N ALA A 140 8.48 -10.01 -3.21
CA ALA A 140 7.32 -9.54 -2.47
C ALA A 140 6.90 -8.13 -2.91
N ARG A 141 7.86 -7.22 -3.07
CA ARG A 141 7.59 -5.85 -3.53
C ARG A 141 7.10 -5.81 -4.98
N PHE A 142 7.70 -6.61 -5.85
CA PHE A 142 7.22 -6.75 -7.23
C PHE A 142 5.79 -7.27 -7.25
N LEU A 143 5.47 -8.31 -6.48
CA LEU A 143 4.12 -8.84 -6.35
C LEU A 143 3.15 -7.83 -5.74
N THR A 144 3.59 -6.98 -4.80
CA THR A 144 2.77 -5.87 -4.31
C THR A 144 2.44 -4.88 -5.45
N ALA A 145 3.41 -4.54 -6.29
CA ALA A 145 3.17 -3.69 -7.46
C ALA A 145 2.20 -4.34 -8.45
N VAL A 146 2.35 -5.64 -8.69
CA VAL A 146 1.42 -6.43 -9.51
C VAL A 146 0.02 -6.45 -8.88
N ALA A 147 -0.11 -6.62 -7.57
CA ALA A 147 -1.40 -6.64 -6.88
C ALA A 147 -2.12 -5.28 -6.96
N VAL A 148 -1.37 -4.18 -6.82
CA VAL A 148 -1.88 -2.81 -7.03
C VAL A 148 -2.33 -2.61 -8.47
N ALA A 149 -1.50 -2.98 -9.44
CA ALA A 149 -1.84 -2.88 -10.86
C ALA A 149 -3.07 -3.73 -11.20
N ALA A 150 -3.15 -4.97 -10.69
CA ALA A 150 -4.30 -5.86 -10.88
C ALA A 150 -5.57 -5.26 -10.27
N SER A 151 -5.48 -4.63 -9.10
CA SER A 151 -6.64 -3.97 -8.45
C SER A 151 -7.22 -2.87 -9.31
N VAL A 152 -6.38 -2.11 -10.01
CA VAL A 152 -6.81 -1.07 -10.97
C VAL A 152 -7.29 -1.69 -12.28
N ALA A 153 -6.55 -2.66 -12.83
CA ALA A 153 -6.82 -3.28 -14.13
C ALA A 153 -8.09 -4.15 -14.14
N ILE A 154 -8.52 -4.69 -13.00
CA ILE A 154 -9.79 -5.41 -12.90
C ILE A 154 -10.99 -4.54 -13.30
N ILE A 155 -10.92 -3.22 -13.10
CA ILE A 155 -12.04 -2.31 -13.43
C ILE A 155 -12.36 -2.35 -14.94
N PRO A 156 -11.42 -2.05 -15.85
CA PRO A 156 -11.67 -2.20 -17.29
C PRO A 156 -11.81 -3.67 -17.71
N LEU A 157 -11.12 -4.61 -17.06
CA LEU A 157 -11.20 -6.02 -17.43
C LEU A 157 -12.60 -6.60 -17.19
N ALA A 158 -13.26 -6.22 -16.09
CA ALA A 158 -14.65 -6.60 -15.81
C ALA A 158 -15.61 -6.04 -16.88
N TRP A 159 -15.37 -4.82 -17.36
CA TRP A 159 -16.14 -4.25 -18.46
C TRP A 159 -15.95 -5.01 -19.78
N LEU A 160 -14.71 -5.41 -20.09
CA LEU A 160 -14.39 -6.15 -21.31
C LEU A 160 -14.89 -7.60 -21.32
N THR A 161 -14.82 -8.27 -20.17
CA THR A 161 -15.13 -9.71 -20.05
C THR A 161 -16.59 -9.98 -19.69
N GLY A 162 -17.31 -8.97 -19.17
CA GLY A 162 -18.65 -9.14 -18.60
C GLY A 162 -18.67 -9.88 -17.26
N VAL A 163 -17.52 -10.34 -16.77
CA VAL A 163 -17.39 -10.93 -15.42
C VAL A 163 -17.40 -9.81 -14.40
N ASP A 164 -18.13 -10.01 -13.31
CA ASP A 164 -18.21 -9.01 -12.27
C ASP A 164 -16.86 -8.76 -11.58
N ARG A 165 -16.72 -7.57 -11.01
CA ARG A 165 -15.54 -7.15 -10.24
C ARG A 165 -15.83 -7.16 -8.75
N PRO A 166 -14.80 -7.23 -7.90
CA PRO A 166 -14.92 -6.89 -6.50
C PRO A 166 -15.47 -5.49 -6.30
N ARG A 167 -16.03 -5.27 -5.11
CA ARG A 167 -16.55 -3.98 -4.70
C ARG A 167 -15.44 -2.93 -4.75
N LEU A 168 -15.77 -1.76 -5.30
CA LEU A 168 -14.79 -0.70 -5.56
C LEU A 168 -14.00 -0.32 -4.32
N TYR A 169 -14.67 -0.05 -3.20
CA TYR A 169 -14.01 0.36 -1.94
C TYR A 169 -12.98 -0.65 -1.43
N LEU A 170 -13.16 -1.95 -1.70
CA LEU A 170 -12.20 -2.98 -1.34
C LEU A 170 -10.95 -2.89 -2.23
N LEU A 171 -11.14 -2.75 -3.55
CA LEU A 171 -10.03 -2.51 -4.48
C LEU A 171 -9.29 -1.21 -4.12
N SER A 172 -10.01 -0.16 -3.69
CA SER A 172 -9.43 1.10 -3.23
C SER A 172 -8.58 0.92 -2.00
N ALA A 173 -9.10 0.22 -0.99
CA ALA A 173 -8.37 -0.06 0.24
C ALA A 173 -7.11 -0.87 -0.04
N LEU A 174 -7.19 -1.94 -0.85
CA LEU A 174 -6.03 -2.73 -1.25
C LEU A 174 -5.02 -1.91 -2.06
N THR A 175 -5.49 -1.03 -2.95
CA THR A 175 -4.64 -0.12 -3.74
C THR A 175 -3.91 0.87 -2.83
N LEU A 176 -4.61 1.47 -1.86
CA LEU A 176 -4.03 2.41 -0.89
C LEU A 176 -3.00 1.70 0.02
N LEU A 177 -3.34 0.53 0.55
CA LEU A 177 -2.43 -0.27 1.37
C LEU A 177 -1.18 -0.69 0.57
N GLY A 178 -1.34 -1.17 -0.66
CA GLY A 178 -0.22 -1.47 -1.53
C GLY A 178 0.62 -0.25 -1.89
N SER A 179 0.00 0.92 -2.06
CA SER A 179 0.71 2.17 -2.29
C SER A 179 1.57 2.57 -1.09
N ILE A 180 1.10 2.36 0.15
CA ILE A 180 1.90 2.58 1.37
C ILE A 180 3.13 1.65 1.37
N VAL A 181 2.95 0.38 1.03
CA VAL A 181 4.05 -0.60 0.94
C VAL A 181 5.07 -0.21 -0.15
N LEU A 182 4.60 0.26 -1.31
CA LEU A 182 5.44 0.69 -2.43
C LEU A 182 6.07 2.08 -2.22
N ALA A 183 5.54 2.89 -1.31
CA ALA A 183 6.11 4.15 -0.88
C ALA A 183 7.30 3.95 0.05
N ALA A 184 7.31 2.88 0.85
CA ALA A 184 8.40 2.57 1.77
C ALA A 184 9.73 2.40 1.03
N PRO A 185 10.79 3.19 1.33
CA PRO A 185 12.08 3.04 0.69
C PRO A 185 12.66 1.64 0.97
N VAL A 186 13.34 1.06 -0.02
CA VAL A 186 14.01 -0.24 0.14
C VAL A 186 15.41 0.08 0.67
N ASP A 187 15.68 -0.26 1.93
CA ASP A 187 17.05 -0.24 2.43
C ASP A 187 17.69 -1.62 2.16
N PRO A 188 18.65 -1.74 1.23
CA PRO A 188 19.32 -3.00 0.95
C PRO A 188 20.18 -3.49 2.13
N LEU A 189 20.50 -2.63 3.10
CA LEU A 189 21.47 -2.92 4.16
C LEU A 189 20.86 -3.15 5.55
N LYS A 190 19.54 -2.95 5.72
CA LYS A 190 18.95 -2.78 7.06
C LYS A 190 17.67 -3.57 7.31
N ARG A 191 17.57 -4.80 6.83
CA ARG A 191 16.43 -5.67 7.16
C ARG A 191 16.65 -6.38 8.48
N LEU A 192 16.00 -5.91 9.53
CA LEU A 192 16.00 -6.58 10.82
C LEU A 192 15.04 -7.79 10.79
N PRO A 193 15.43 -8.94 11.35
CA PRO A 193 14.54 -10.10 11.53
C PRO A 193 13.24 -9.80 12.28
N SER A 194 13.21 -8.72 13.08
CA SER A 194 12.03 -8.25 13.82
C SER A 194 10.84 -7.94 12.93
N ASP A 195 11.07 -7.44 11.71
CA ASP A 195 9.99 -6.96 10.84
C ASP A 195 9.14 -8.11 10.31
N ARG A 196 9.73 -9.30 10.15
CA ARG A 196 8.99 -10.52 9.74
C ARG A 196 8.05 -10.99 10.85
N LYS A 197 8.53 -11.00 12.10
CA LYS A 197 7.70 -11.39 13.25
C LYS A 197 6.53 -10.42 13.41
N THR A 198 6.79 -9.12 13.32
CA THR A 198 5.75 -8.08 13.38
C THR A 198 4.72 -8.26 12.26
N LEU A 199 5.16 -8.49 11.02
CA LEU A 199 4.24 -8.75 9.90
C LEU A 199 3.36 -9.98 10.15
N VAL A 200 3.95 -11.11 10.55
CA VAL A 200 3.21 -12.35 10.80
C VAL A 200 2.21 -12.17 11.94
N ILE A 201 2.64 -11.62 13.07
CA ILE A 201 1.76 -11.35 14.22
C ILE A 201 0.63 -10.40 13.80
N ALA A 202 0.94 -9.29 13.14
CA ALA A 202 -0.08 -8.35 12.67
C ALA A 202 -1.05 -9.01 11.69
N THR A 203 -0.56 -9.81 10.74
CA THR A 203 -1.39 -10.52 9.76
C THR A 203 -2.32 -11.49 10.45
N VAL A 204 -1.81 -12.32 11.36
CA VAL A 204 -2.60 -13.30 12.12
C VAL A 204 -3.65 -12.59 12.98
N THR A 205 -3.27 -11.54 13.71
CA THR A 205 -4.18 -10.77 14.56
C THR A 205 -5.29 -10.12 13.74
N ILE A 206 -4.95 -9.41 12.66
CA ILE A 206 -5.94 -8.75 11.80
C ILE A 206 -6.85 -9.79 11.14
N THR A 207 -6.27 -10.88 10.61
CA THR A 207 -7.05 -11.98 10.01
C THR A 207 -7.99 -12.60 11.02
N GLY A 208 -7.54 -12.85 12.25
CA GLY A 208 -8.35 -13.40 13.33
C GLY A 208 -9.52 -12.48 13.70
N ILE A 209 -9.27 -11.18 13.86
CA ILE A 209 -10.32 -10.18 14.13
C ILE A 209 -11.34 -10.13 13.00
N LEU A 210 -10.86 -10.02 11.75
CA LEU A 210 -11.74 -9.94 10.58
C LEU A 210 -12.54 -11.23 10.39
N SER A 211 -11.92 -12.39 10.57
CA SER A 211 -12.60 -13.69 10.46
C SER A 211 -13.63 -13.85 11.57
N ALA A 212 -13.31 -13.48 12.81
CA ALA A 212 -14.27 -13.53 13.92
C ALA A 212 -15.45 -12.59 13.68
N ALA A 213 -15.19 -11.33 13.29
CA ALA A 213 -16.23 -10.36 12.95
C ALA A 213 -17.15 -10.89 11.83
N THR A 214 -16.54 -11.44 10.80
CA THR A 214 -17.19 -12.03 9.63
C THR A 214 -18.06 -13.23 10.02
N LEU A 215 -17.50 -14.19 10.76
CA LEU A 215 -18.20 -15.40 11.18
C LEU A 215 -19.37 -15.08 12.12
N VAL A 216 -19.13 -14.26 13.15
CA VAL A 216 -20.18 -13.86 14.11
C VAL A 216 -21.36 -13.22 13.39
N HIS A 217 -21.10 -12.30 12.46
CA HIS A 217 -22.18 -11.68 11.70
C HIS A 217 -22.81 -12.65 10.71
N GLY A 218 -22.02 -13.46 10.02
CA GLY A 218 -22.54 -14.52 9.14
C GLY A 218 -23.51 -15.45 9.85
N PHE A 219 -23.18 -15.90 11.07
CA PHE A 219 -24.05 -16.72 11.90
C PHE A 219 -25.33 -15.98 12.33
N ILE A 220 -25.22 -14.76 12.85
CA ILE A 220 -26.38 -13.96 13.28
C ILE A 220 -27.35 -13.72 12.10
N TYR A 221 -26.82 -13.46 10.89
CA TYR A 221 -27.66 -13.25 9.70
C TYR A 221 -28.29 -14.53 9.19
N ALA A 222 -27.56 -15.65 9.22
CA ALA A 222 -28.12 -16.95 8.83
C ALA A 222 -29.29 -17.35 9.75
N ASP A 223 -29.19 -17.07 11.05
CA ASP A 223 -30.25 -17.40 12.01
C ASP A 223 -31.46 -16.46 11.95
N SER A 224 -31.24 -15.18 11.62
CA SER A 224 -32.31 -14.15 11.63
C SER A 224 -33.16 -14.11 10.36
N LEU A 225 -32.72 -14.74 9.26
CA LEU A 225 -33.45 -14.77 7.99
C LEU A 225 -33.59 -16.22 7.50
N PRO A 226 -34.58 -16.99 7.99
CA PRO A 226 -34.76 -18.42 7.65
C PRO A 226 -34.95 -18.68 6.15
N TRP A 227 -35.39 -17.67 5.40
CA TRP A 227 -35.60 -17.72 3.95
C TRP A 227 -34.44 -17.09 3.15
N ALA A 228 -33.53 -16.36 3.81
CA ALA A 228 -32.27 -15.99 3.18
C ALA A 228 -31.45 -17.29 3.14
N THR A 229 -31.44 -17.93 1.97
CA THR A 229 -30.66 -19.14 1.74
C THR A 229 -29.26 -18.97 2.37
N PRO A 230 -28.75 -19.96 3.14
CA PRO A 230 -27.48 -19.86 3.89
C PRO A 230 -26.22 -19.68 3.02
N VAL A 231 -26.39 -19.37 1.74
CA VAL A 231 -25.38 -19.37 0.69
C VAL A 231 -25.48 -18.15 -0.24
N ALA A 232 -26.40 -17.20 0.02
CA ALA A 232 -26.21 -15.88 -0.59
C ALA A 232 -24.88 -15.34 -0.07
N PRO A 233 -23.98 -14.79 -0.89
CA PRO A 233 -22.65 -14.45 -0.45
C PRO A 233 -22.85 -13.25 0.46
N TRP A 234 -22.86 -13.47 1.76
CA TRP A 234 -23.31 -12.51 2.76
C TRP A 234 -22.45 -11.24 2.73
N TYR A 235 -21.27 -11.27 2.10
CA TYR A 235 -20.46 -10.09 1.78
C TYR A 235 -21.06 -9.20 0.66
N LEU A 236 -21.99 -9.69 -0.15
CA LEU A 236 -22.76 -8.84 -1.04
C LEU A 236 -23.90 -8.16 -0.30
N SER A 237 -24.27 -8.68 0.88
CA SER A 237 -25.19 -7.97 1.76
C SER A 237 -24.49 -6.71 2.28
N PRO A 238 -25.01 -5.52 1.93
CA PRO A 238 -24.47 -4.28 2.47
C PRO A 238 -24.53 -4.20 3.98
N VAL A 239 -25.47 -4.93 4.59
CA VAL A 239 -25.68 -4.84 6.03
C VAL A 239 -24.51 -5.51 6.77
N VAL A 240 -24.08 -6.69 6.34
CA VAL A 240 -22.92 -7.37 6.93
C VAL A 240 -21.63 -6.55 6.72
N LEU A 241 -21.47 -5.96 5.53
CA LEU A 241 -20.27 -5.18 5.24
C LEU A 241 -20.22 -3.86 6.01
N LYS A 242 -21.38 -3.22 6.23
CA LYS A 242 -21.52 -2.08 7.14
C LYS A 242 -21.09 -2.47 8.55
N ASP A 243 -21.50 -3.63 9.04
CA ASP A 243 -21.15 -4.08 10.38
C ASP A 243 -19.65 -4.36 10.51
N VAL A 244 -19.04 -5.05 9.54
CA VAL A 244 -17.58 -5.23 9.47
C VAL A 244 -16.87 -3.88 9.42
N GLY A 245 -17.33 -2.95 8.59
CA GLY A 245 -16.80 -1.59 8.52
C GLY A 245 -16.93 -0.82 9.84
N SER A 246 -18.03 -1.03 10.57
CA SER A 246 -18.26 -0.38 11.87
C SER A 246 -17.29 -0.86 12.94
N LEU A 247 -16.85 -2.12 12.90
CA LEU A 247 -15.88 -2.70 13.84
C LEU A 247 -14.45 -2.22 13.59
N VAL A 248 -14.13 -1.85 12.35
CA VAL A 248 -12.82 -1.30 11.99
C VAL A 248 -12.53 0.01 12.75
N GLY A 249 -13.54 0.88 12.92
CA GLY A 249 -13.38 2.16 13.63
C GLY A 249 -12.86 2.00 15.05
N PRO A 250 -13.56 1.28 15.96
CA PRO A 250 -13.10 0.99 17.30
C PRO A 250 -11.71 0.35 17.35
N VAL A 251 -11.44 -0.64 16.47
CA VAL A 251 -10.12 -1.29 16.41
C VAL A 251 -9.01 -0.28 16.10
N LEU A 252 -9.21 0.61 15.13
CA LEU A 252 -8.25 1.66 14.80
C LEU A 252 -8.07 2.67 15.94
N VAL A 253 -9.16 3.05 16.62
CA VAL A 253 -9.11 3.96 17.78
C VAL A 253 -8.34 3.31 18.93
N THR A 254 -8.62 2.05 19.26
CA THR A 254 -7.86 1.31 20.29
C THR A 254 -6.40 1.18 19.89
N ALA A 255 -6.10 0.84 18.64
CA ALA A 255 -4.73 0.76 18.15
C ALA A 255 -4.01 2.11 18.26
N LEU A 256 -4.69 3.22 17.95
CA LEU A 256 -4.17 4.57 18.10
C LEU A 256 -3.88 4.91 19.56
N ILE A 257 -4.82 4.63 20.48
CA ILE A 257 -4.63 4.87 21.93
C ILE A 257 -3.44 4.05 22.45
N VAL A 258 -3.38 2.75 22.15
CA VAL A 258 -2.27 1.88 22.54
C VAL A 258 -0.94 2.40 21.96
N SER A 259 -0.94 2.86 20.71
CA SER A 259 0.25 3.43 20.10
C SER A 259 0.70 4.74 20.73
N ALA A 260 -0.25 5.60 21.13
CA ALA A 260 0.03 6.84 21.82
C ALA A 260 0.71 6.56 23.17
N VAL A 261 0.24 5.56 23.92
CA VAL A 261 0.87 5.08 25.16
C VAL A 261 2.28 4.51 24.87
N CYS A 262 2.43 3.80 23.76
CA CYS A 262 3.71 3.23 23.33
C CYS A 262 4.66 4.24 22.66
N MET A 263 4.28 5.51 22.46
CA MET A 263 5.12 6.54 21.84
C MET A 263 6.46 6.73 22.55
N ARG A 264 6.49 6.44 23.86
CA ARG A 264 7.72 6.49 24.65
C ARG A 264 8.82 5.58 24.10
N TRP A 265 8.45 4.49 23.43
CA TRP A 265 9.38 3.52 22.85
C TRP A 265 9.51 3.66 21.33
N ASN A 266 8.44 4.06 20.64
CA ASN A 266 8.48 4.27 19.20
C ASN A 266 7.59 5.47 18.79
N ARG A 267 8.23 6.62 18.62
CA ARG A 267 7.54 7.88 18.25
C ARG A 267 6.83 7.83 16.89
N GLN A 268 7.19 6.90 16.01
CA GLN A 268 6.61 6.81 14.66
C GLN A 268 5.36 5.94 14.60
N LEU A 269 5.12 5.11 15.62
CA LEU A 269 4.07 4.10 15.60
C LEU A 269 2.64 4.68 15.46
N PRO A 270 2.26 5.78 16.16
CA PRO A 270 0.93 6.37 15.95
C PRO A 270 0.73 6.93 14.56
N LEU A 271 1.76 7.56 13.99
CA LEU A 271 1.69 8.10 12.63
C LEU A 271 1.54 6.97 11.61
N ALA A 272 2.23 5.84 11.82
CA ALA A 272 2.08 4.65 10.99
C ALA A 272 0.66 4.08 11.06
N ILE A 273 0.04 4.06 12.26
CA ILE A 273 -1.35 3.66 12.43
C ILE A 273 -2.30 4.61 11.72
N VAL A 274 -2.12 5.93 11.85
CA VAL A 274 -2.95 6.92 11.15
C VAL A 274 -2.86 6.72 9.62
N MET A 275 -1.67 6.44 9.10
CA MET A 275 -1.46 6.19 7.68
C MET A 275 -2.20 4.94 7.19
N VAL A 276 -2.24 3.87 7.99
CA VAL A 276 -2.97 2.62 7.69
C VAL A 276 -4.47 2.74 7.97
N ALA A 277 -4.87 3.57 8.92
CA ALA A 277 -6.26 3.85 9.27
C ALA A 277 -7.03 4.47 8.10
N LEU A 278 -6.36 5.25 7.25
CA LEU A 278 -6.99 5.90 6.10
C LEU A 278 -7.55 4.90 5.06
N PRO A 279 -6.79 3.91 4.54
CA PRO A 279 -7.34 2.85 3.70
C PRO A 279 -8.54 2.11 4.33
N TRP A 280 -8.46 1.86 5.63
CA TRP A 280 -9.53 1.20 6.38
C TRP A 280 -10.76 2.09 6.55
N ALA A 281 -10.60 3.40 6.71
CA ALA A 281 -11.69 4.36 6.73
C ALA A 281 -12.38 4.44 5.36
N VAL A 282 -11.62 4.40 4.27
CA VAL A 282 -12.18 4.31 2.89
C VAL A 282 -12.99 3.03 2.72
N PHE A 283 -12.47 1.89 3.21
CA PHE A 283 -13.19 0.62 3.22
C PHE A 283 -14.49 0.71 4.02
N ALA A 284 -14.41 1.15 5.28
CA ALA A 284 -15.56 1.22 6.19
C ALA A 284 -16.64 2.19 5.69
N TYR A 285 -16.24 3.37 5.20
CA TYR A 285 -17.15 4.34 4.62
C TYR A 285 -17.86 3.77 3.39
N GLY A 286 -17.08 3.22 2.44
CA GLY A 286 -17.64 2.61 1.23
C GLY A 286 -18.53 1.40 1.50
N ALA A 287 -18.25 0.65 2.58
CA ALA A 287 -19.08 -0.45 3.04
C ALA A 287 -20.41 0.02 3.64
N SER A 288 -20.39 1.13 4.38
CA SER A 288 -21.58 1.69 5.04
C SER A 288 -22.55 2.36 4.07
N GLU A 289 -22.03 2.93 2.99
CA GLU A 289 -22.77 3.71 2.01
C GLU A 289 -23.14 2.86 0.78
N TYR A 290 -24.08 1.93 1.00
CA TYR A 290 -24.59 0.99 0.00
C TYR A 290 -25.09 1.63 -1.30
N ARG A 291 -25.54 2.90 -1.23
CA ARG A 291 -26.14 3.63 -2.35
C ARG A 291 -25.15 4.52 -3.10
N LEU A 292 -23.85 4.44 -2.82
CA LEU A 292 -22.88 5.20 -3.60
C LEU A 292 -22.96 4.76 -5.06
N ASN A 293 -23.54 5.65 -5.89
CA ASN A 293 -23.41 5.55 -7.33
C ASN A 293 -21.91 5.40 -7.66
N ARG A 294 -21.59 4.69 -8.76
CA ARG A 294 -20.20 4.37 -9.16
C ARG A 294 -19.25 5.58 -9.06
N LEU A 295 -19.74 6.77 -9.39
CA LEU A 295 -19.00 8.04 -9.30
C LEU A 295 -18.59 8.39 -7.87
N ALA A 296 -19.44 8.17 -6.89
CA ALA A 296 -19.17 8.51 -5.51
C ALA A 296 -18.14 7.54 -4.89
N ALA A 297 -18.20 6.25 -5.26
CA ALA A 297 -17.15 5.30 -4.89
C ALA A 297 -15.79 5.69 -5.49
N ILE A 298 -15.73 6.06 -6.79
CA ILE A 298 -14.51 6.59 -7.42
C ILE A 298 -14.03 7.86 -6.71
N GLY A 299 -14.96 8.76 -6.36
CA GLY A 299 -14.69 9.97 -5.58
C GLY A 299 -14.02 9.67 -4.25
N THR A 300 -14.52 8.69 -3.49
CA THR A 300 -13.90 8.25 -2.23
C THR A 300 -12.49 7.69 -2.45
N CYS A 301 -12.24 6.98 -3.55
CA CYS A 301 -10.90 6.47 -3.88
C CYS A 301 -9.92 7.62 -4.10
N VAL A 302 -10.32 8.57 -4.96
CA VAL A 302 -9.50 9.72 -5.33
C VAL A 302 -9.27 10.61 -4.10
N ALA A 303 -10.31 10.83 -3.30
CA ALA A 303 -10.21 11.55 -2.03
C ALA A 303 -9.25 10.85 -1.05
N GLY A 304 -9.30 9.51 -0.95
CA GLY A 304 -8.37 8.74 -0.12
C GLY A 304 -6.92 8.86 -0.58
N LEU A 305 -6.66 8.80 -1.89
CA LEU A 305 -5.31 9.00 -2.45
C LEU A 305 -4.80 10.43 -2.22
N ILE A 306 -5.67 11.44 -2.42
CA ILE A 306 -5.35 12.84 -2.17
C ILE A 306 -5.07 13.05 -0.68
N ALA A 307 -5.92 12.54 0.21
CA ALA A 307 -5.74 12.63 1.66
C ALA A 307 -4.42 11.99 2.11
N LEU A 308 -4.05 10.84 1.54
CA LEU A 308 -2.77 10.21 1.80
C LEU A 308 -1.60 11.10 1.35
N GLY A 309 -1.69 11.68 0.14
CA GLY A 309 -0.68 12.60 -0.39
C GLY A 309 -0.54 13.87 0.46
N LEU A 310 -1.66 14.48 0.85
CA LEU A 310 -1.69 15.67 1.71
C LEU A 310 -1.14 15.39 3.11
N LEU A 311 -1.47 14.24 3.69
CA LEU A 311 -0.93 13.82 4.98
C LEU A 311 0.60 13.71 4.91
N MET A 312 1.14 13.06 3.87
CA MET A 312 2.58 12.94 3.67
C MET A 312 3.25 14.31 3.45
N ALA A 313 2.62 15.20 2.68
CA ALA A 313 3.10 16.56 2.45
C ALA A 313 3.10 17.39 3.74
N ALA A 314 2.04 17.31 4.55
CA ALA A 314 1.92 18.02 5.82
C ALA A 314 2.99 17.57 6.83
N ILE A 315 3.20 16.26 6.96
CA ILE A 315 4.26 15.69 7.81
C ILE A 315 5.63 16.19 7.36
N ASN A 316 5.88 16.22 6.06
CA ASN A 316 7.12 16.76 5.51
C ASN A 316 7.30 18.25 5.84
N ALA A 317 6.25 19.06 5.66
CA ALA A 317 6.29 20.49 5.93
C ALA A 317 6.56 20.81 7.41
N ILE A 318 5.89 20.11 8.34
CA ILE A 318 6.12 20.26 9.79
C ILE A 318 7.56 19.93 10.16
N TYR A 319 8.12 18.86 9.57
CA TYR A 319 9.50 18.46 9.82
C TYR A 319 10.52 19.51 9.35
N TYR A 320 10.35 20.04 8.13
CA TYR A 320 11.24 21.08 7.61
C TYR A 320 11.11 22.41 8.35
N ALA A 321 9.90 22.77 8.79
CA ALA A 321 9.68 23.96 9.62
C ALA A 321 10.46 23.88 10.94
N GLY A 322 10.44 22.72 11.62
CA GLY A 322 11.19 22.52 12.86
C GLY A 322 12.72 22.59 12.69
N ARG A 323 13.25 22.21 11.53
CA ARG A 323 14.70 22.21 11.26
C ARG A 323 15.28 23.60 11.00
N ARG A 324 14.49 24.51 10.43
CA ARG A 324 14.92 25.90 10.18
C ARG A 324 15.08 26.71 11.48
N SER A 325 14.45 26.26 12.56
CA SER A 325 14.45 26.96 13.85
C SER A 325 15.68 26.68 14.70
N VAL A 326 16.55 25.73 14.33
CA VAL A 326 17.84 25.56 14.98
C VAL A 326 18.78 26.58 14.34
N PRO A 327 19.12 27.69 15.02
CA PRO A 327 20.12 28.61 14.50
C PRO A 327 21.36 27.78 14.24
N GLN A 328 21.94 27.87 13.05
CA GLN A 328 23.30 27.40 12.87
C GLN A 328 24.13 28.23 13.87
N GLY A 329 24.44 27.61 15.02
CA GLY A 329 25.38 28.20 15.97
C GLY A 329 26.63 28.59 15.18
N PRO A 330 27.32 29.66 15.60
CA PRO A 330 28.50 30.15 14.90
C PRO A 330 29.37 28.94 14.53
N ILE A 331 29.59 28.75 13.22
CA ILE A 331 30.47 27.70 12.72
C ILE A 331 31.75 27.87 13.54
N PRO A 332 32.16 26.88 14.35
CA PRO A 332 33.39 27.01 15.11
C PRO A 332 34.46 27.35 14.08
N GLN A 333 34.98 28.58 14.15
CA GLN A 333 36.09 28.99 13.31
C GLN A 333 37.18 27.99 13.63
N GLN A 334 37.46 27.10 12.67
CA GLN A 334 38.63 26.24 12.75
C GLN A 334 39.81 27.20 12.83
N ASP A 335 40.39 27.29 14.03
CA ASP A 335 41.54 28.13 14.29
C ASP A 335 42.67 27.63 13.37
N PRO A 336 43.10 28.43 12.38
CA PRO A 336 44.10 27.99 11.41
C PRO A 336 45.49 27.78 12.04
N THR A 337 45.64 28.00 13.35
CA THR A 337 46.92 27.88 14.06
C THR A 337 47.24 26.46 14.57
N ASP A 338 46.32 25.50 14.53
CA ASP A 338 46.58 24.12 15.04
C ASP A 338 47.27 23.19 14.02
N GLY A 339 47.99 23.78 13.05
CA GLY A 339 48.73 23.08 12.00
C GLY A 339 50.21 22.83 12.30
N THR A 340 50.70 23.16 13.49
CA THR A 340 52.11 22.98 13.86
C THR A 340 52.29 21.85 14.88
N LEU A 341 53.14 20.90 14.49
CA LEU A 341 53.85 19.92 15.33
C LEU A 341 53.14 18.59 15.59
N ARG A 342 53.38 17.63 14.69
CA ARG A 342 53.77 16.25 15.07
C ARG A 342 54.42 15.51 13.89
N ASP A 343 55.64 15.91 13.57
CA ASP A 343 56.66 15.01 13.05
C ASP A 343 57.50 14.55 14.24
N HIS A 344 57.26 13.34 14.74
CA HIS A 344 58.17 12.56 15.58
C HIS A 344 57.92 11.08 15.40
#